data_AF-A0AA96XLA9-F1
#
_entry.id   AF-A0AA96XLA9-F1
#
_cell.length_a   1.000
_cell.length_b   1.000
_cell.length_c   1.000
_cell.angle_alpha   90.00
_cell.angle_beta   90.00
_cell.angle_gamma   90.00
#
_symmetry.space_group_name_H-M   'P 1'
#
loop_
_entity.id
_entity.type
_entity.pdbx_description
1 polymer ?
#
loop_
_entity_poly.entity_id
_entity_poly.type
_entity_poly.pdbx_seq_one_letter_code
_entity_poly.pdbx_strand_id
1 'polypeptide(L)'
;MERALRHVATRLGELDCHVIDALPEGATPELVVVLSHGLGAPATDLVPLGPELMAFQPALADRVRFVFPGGPMAWAHGGRAWFPCPTQ
;
A
#
# COMPACT_ATOMS: atom_id res chain seq x y z
N MET A 1 -7.23 -22.48 10.89
CA MET A 1 -6.27 -22.31 9.78
C MET A 1 -5.68 -20.93 9.93
N GLU A 2 -4.37 -20.83 10.09
CA GLU A 2 -3.66 -19.54 10.10
C GLU A 2 -3.81 -18.92 8.70
N ARG A 3 -4.32 -17.68 8.62
CA ARG A 3 -4.52 -17.00 7.34
C ARG A 3 -3.18 -16.44 6.89
N ALA A 4 -2.72 -16.87 5.72
CA ALA A 4 -1.49 -16.35 5.15
C ALA A 4 -1.71 -14.89 4.73
N LEU A 5 -0.81 -14.01 5.16
CA LEU A 5 -0.75 -12.64 4.66
C LEU A 5 -0.49 -12.68 3.15
N ARG A 6 -1.36 -12.03 2.39
CA ARG A 6 -1.22 -11.84 0.96
C ARG A 6 -0.55 -10.49 0.71
N HIS A 7 0.52 -10.48 -0.09
CA HIS A 7 1.13 -9.27 -0.63
C HIS A 7 1.24 -9.39 -2.15
N VAL A 8 0.61 -8.47 -2.87
CA VAL A 8 0.60 -8.45 -4.34
C VAL A 8 1.02 -7.09 -4.85
N ALA A 9 2.01 -7.04 -5.74
CA ALA A 9 2.26 -5.89 -6.59
C ALA A 9 1.34 -5.96 -7.82
N THR A 10 0.53 -4.92 -8.05
CA THR A 10 -0.43 -4.87 -9.15
C THR A 10 -0.68 -3.44 -9.60
N ARG A 11 -1.33 -3.27 -10.74
CA ARG A 11 -1.74 -1.96 -11.25
C ARG A 11 -3.21 -1.71 -10.96
N LEU A 12 -3.53 -0.61 -10.29
CA LEU A 12 -4.89 -0.16 -10.03
C LEU A 12 -5.08 1.21 -10.69
N GLY A 13 -5.92 1.26 -11.73
CA GLY A 13 -5.99 2.43 -12.60
C GLY A 13 -4.65 2.68 -13.29
N GLU A 14 -4.09 3.87 -13.12
CA GLU A 14 -2.79 4.26 -13.70
C GLU A 14 -1.60 4.07 -12.75
N LEU A 15 -1.84 3.60 -11.53
CA LEU A 15 -0.82 3.53 -10.48
C LEU A 15 -0.35 2.10 -10.25
N ASP A 16 0.96 1.94 -10.12
CA ASP A 16 1.55 0.70 -9.61
C ASP A 16 1.42 0.71 -8.08
N CYS A 17 0.80 -0.34 -7.55
CA CYS A 17 0.38 -0.44 -6.16
C CYS A 17 0.88 -1.74 -5.53
N HIS A 18 1.13 -1.69 -4.23
CA HIS A 18 1.18 -2.89 -3.40
C HIS A 18 -0.13 -3.05 -2.65
N VAL A 19 -0.70 -4.25 -2.68
CA VAL A 19 -1.92 -4.61 -1.97
C VAL A 19 -1.56 -5.64 -0.90
N ILE A 20 -1.92 -5.37 0.34
CA ILE A 20 -1.72 -6.27 1.48
C ILE A 20 -3.05 -6.53 2.18
N ASP A 21 -3.40 -7.80 2.33
CA ASP A 21 -4.51 -8.24 3.17
C ASP A 21 -4.29 -9.68 3.68
N ALA A 22 -5.20 -10.18 4.53
CA ALA A 22 -5.27 -11.59 4.89
C ALA A 22 -6.69 -12.14 4.64
N LEU A 23 -7.37 -11.58 3.63
CA LEU A 23 -8.76 -11.89 3.34
C LEU A 23 -8.86 -13.20 2.53
N PRO A 24 -9.97 -13.95 2.65
CA PRO A 24 -10.20 -15.10 1.79
C PRO A 24 -10.22 -14.66 0.32
N GLU A 25 -9.78 -15.55 -0.58
CA GLU A 25 -9.81 -15.25 -2.02
C GLU A 25 -11.25 -14.93 -2.48
N GLY A 26 -11.40 -13.89 -3.28
CA GLY A 26 -12.71 -13.40 -3.73
C GLY A 26 -13.52 -12.63 -2.68
N ALA A 27 -13.05 -12.51 -1.42
CA ALA A 27 -13.74 -11.71 -0.42
C ALA A 27 -13.69 -10.21 -0.77
N THR A 28 -14.80 -9.52 -0.51
CA THR A 28 -14.85 -8.06 -0.56
C THR A 28 -14.41 -7.51 0.80
N PRO A 29 -13.38 -6.64 0.88
CA PRO A 29 -12.99 -6.02 2.13
C PRO A 29 -14.13 -5.15 2.69
N GLU A 30 -14.30 -5.12 4.01
CA GLU A 30 -15.21 -4.16 4.68
C GLU A 30 -14.67 -2.73 4.58
N LEU A 31 -13.33 -2.59 4.59
CA LEU A 31 -12.64 -1.31 4.48
C LEU A 31 -11.39 -1.45 3.60
N VAL A 32 -11.18 -0.47 2.72
CA VAL A 32 -9.92 -0.28 2.00
C VAL A 32 -9.20 0.93 2.58
N VAL A 33 -7.96 0.74 2.99
CA VAL A 33 -7.09 1.83 3.47
C VAL A 33 -6.04 2.11 2.40
N VAL A 34 -6.00 3.34 1.91
CA VAL A 34 -5.02 3.79 0.92
C VAL A 34 -3.99 4.68 1.61
N LEU A 35 -2.71 4.29 1.57
CA LEU A 35 -1.62 5.02 2.20
C LEU A 35 -0.61 5.48 1.15
N SER A 36 -0.57 6.79 0.94
CA SER A 36 0.35 7.46 0.00
C SER A 36 1.63 7.89 0.71
N HIS A 37 2.78 7.50 0.17
CA HIS A 37 4.11 7.86 0.69
C HIS A 37 4.40 9.37 0.57
N GLY A 38 5.40 9.87 1.30
CA GLY A 38 5.88 11.26 1.22
C GLY A 38 6.74 11.56 -0.01
N LEU A 39 7.02 12.84 -0.28
CA LEU A 39 7.89 13.26 -1.40
C LEU A 39 9.26 12.60 -1.33
N GLY A 40 9.72 12.02 -2.45
CA GLY A 40 11.06 11.43 -2.57
C GLY A 40 11.21 10.07 -1.89
N ALA A 41 10.18 9.57 -1.21
CA ALA A 41 10.18 8.22 -0.67
C ALA A 41 10.02 7.17 -1.79
N PRO A 42 10.55 5.94 -1.62
CA PRO A 42 10.26 4.84 -2.52
C PRO A 42 8.78 4.44 -2.46
N ALA A 43 8.24 3.86 -3.54
CA ALA A 43 6.85 3.38 -3.56
C ALA A 43 6.54 2.32 -2.49
N THR A 44 7.57 1.64 -1.97
CA THR A 44 7.46 0.60 -0.95
C THR A 44 7.58 1.11 0.48
N ASP A 45 7.82 2.41 0.69
CA ASP A 45 8.15 2.99 2.00
C ASP A 45 7.16 2.61 3.11
N LEU A 46 5.86 2.71 2.80
CA LEU A 46 4.79 2.44 3.76
C LEU A 46 4.29 0.99 3.76
N VAL A 47 4.73 0.15 2.80
CA VAL A 47 4.25 -1.23 2.63
C VAL A 47 4.37 -2.07 3.93
N PRO A 48 5.47 -1.99 4.71
CA PRO A 48 5.59 -2.72 5.97
C PRO A 48 4.52 -2.38 7.02
N LEU A 49 3.87 -1.21 6.95
CA LEU A 49 2.81 -0.84 7.89
C LEU A 49 1.60 -1.76 7.80
N GLY A 50 1.31 -2.36 6.64
CA GLY A 50 0.19 -3.29 6.48
C GLY A 50 0.25 -4.48 7.45
N PRO A 51 1.28 -5.34 7.39
CA PRO A 51 1.44 -6.44 8.33
C PRO A 51 1.64 -5.98 9.77
N GLU A 52 2.34 -4.87 10.01
CA GLU A 52 2.55 -4.36 11.38
C GLU A 52 1.24 -3.93 12.04
N LEU A 53 0.35 -3.25 11.31
CA LEU A 53 -0.97 -2.86 11.80
C LEU A 53 -1.86 -4.09 12.05
N MET A 54 -1.79 -5.10 11.19
CA MET A 54 -2.52 -6.36 11.40
C MET A 54 -1.98 -7.15 12.59
N ALA A 55 -0.66 -7.15 12.82
CA ALA A 55 -0.05 -7.76 13.99
C ALA A 55 -0.43 -7.02 15.28
N PHE A 56 -0.49 -5.68 15.24
CA PHE A 56 -0.90 -4.84 16.37
C PHE A 56 -2.40 -4.95 16.69
N GLN A 57 -3.25 -5.00 15.66
CA GLN A 57 -4.70 -5.18 15.78
C GLN A 57 -5.16 -6.33 14.86
N PRO A 58 -5.21 -7.57 15.38
CA PRO A 58 -5.56 -8.76 14.59
C PRO A 58 -6.93 -8.67 13.89
N ALA A 59 -7.88 -7.94 14.47
CA ALA A 59 -9.21 -7.75 13.87
C ALA A 59 -9.17 -7.04 12.50
N LEU A 60 -8.07 -6.38 12.13
CA LEU A 60 -7.89 -5.77 10.81
C LEU A 60 -7.65 -6.83 9.73
N ALA A 61 -6.98 -7.94 10.06
CA ALA A 61 -6.67 -9.01 9.10
C ALA A 61 -7.93 -9.66 8.51
N ASP A 62 -9.03 -9.63 9.26
CA ASP A 62 -10.31 -10.23 8.85
C ASP A 62 -11.16 -9.33 7.95
N ARG A 63 -10.86 -8.03 7.86
CA ARG A 63 -11.79 -7.05 7.27
C ARG A 63 -11.17 -5.97 6.38
N VAL A 64 -9.86 -5.70 6.51
CA VAL A 64 -9.19 -4.58 5.86
C VAL A 64 -8.29 -5.04 4.73
N ARG A 65 -8.32 -4.30 3.62
CA ARG A 65 -7.31 -4.33 2.55
C ARG A 65 -6.51 -3.04 2.54
N PHE A 66 -5.20 -3.15 2.67
CA PHE A 66 -4.28 -2.01 2.54
C PHE A 66 -3.79 -1.89 1.10
N VAL A 67 -3.75 -0.67 0.59
CA VAL A 67 -3.26 -0.34 -0.74
C VAL A 67 -2.21 0.77 -0.62
N PHE A 68 -1.03 0.52 -1.16
CA PHE A 68 0.12 1.42 -1.14
C PHE A 68 0.46 1.79 -2.59
N PRO A 69 -0.14 2.86 -3.14
CA PRO A 69 0.18 3.33 -4.47
C PRO A 69 1.55 4.03 -4.49
N GLY A 70 2.31 3.81 -5.56
CA GLY A 70 3.50 4.60 -5.87
C GLY A 70 3.15 5.87 -6.64
N GLY A 71 3.62 7.03 -6.18
CA GLY A 71 3.37 8.31 -6.84
C GLY A 71 3.79 8.30 -8.31
N PRO A 72 3.00 8.83 -9.26
CA PRO A 72 3.20 8.59 -10.69
C PRO A 72 4.50 9.17 -11.28
N MET A 73 5.16 10.09 -10.59
CA MET A 73 6.33 10.79 -11.10
C MET A 73 7.62 10.33 -10.42
N ALA A 74 8.71 10.23 -11.17
CA ALA A 74 10.04 10.11 -10.59
C ALA A 74 10.48 11.46 -10.00
N TRP A 75 11.18 11.44 -8.86
CA TRP A 75 11.74 12.65 -8.26
C TRP A 75 13.24 12.74 -8.50
N ALA A 76 13.75 13.95 -8.74
CA ALA A 76 15.14 14.20 -9.16
C ALA A 76 16.17 13.70 -8.15
N HIS A 77 15.82 13.67 -6.86
CA HIS A 77 16.68 13.19 -5.77
C HIS A 77 16.42 11.72 -5.40
N GLY A 78 15.73 10.98 -6.27
CA GLY A 78 15.32 9.60 -6.03
C GLY A 78 13.90 9.47 -5.47
N GLY A 79 13.36 8.25 -5.52
CA GLY A 79 12.00 7.95 -5.10
C GLY A 79 10.94 8.51 -6.03
N ARG A 80 9.76 8.81 -5.47
CA ARG A 80 8.54 9.12 -6.23
C ARG A 80 7.87 10.41 -5.73
N ALA A 81 7.07 11.03 -6.59
CA ALA A 81 6.27 12.21 -6.28
C ALA A 81 4.83 12.07 -6.82
N TRP A 82 3.90 12.75 -6.14
CA TRP A 82 2.46 12.72 -6.48
C TRP A 82 2.07 13.75 -7.53
N PHE A 83 2.78 14.87 -7.55
CA PHE A 83 2.52 16.02 -8.40
C PHE A 83 3.85 16.73 -8.67
N PRO A 84 3.93 17.57 -9.73
CA PRO A 84 5.11 18.40 -9.98
C PRO A 84 5.43 19.23 -8.74
N CYS A 85 6.61 19.02 -8.16
CA CYS A 85 7.09 19.79 -7.03
C CYS A 85 8.21 20.73 -7.52
N PRO A 86 8.21 22.01 -7.13
CA PRO A 86 9.32 22.90 -7.45
C PRO A 86 10.62 22.31 -6.91
N THR A 87 11.63 22.21 -7.75
CA THR A 87 13.00 21.95 -7.29
C THR A 87 13.46 23.19 -6.54
N GLN A 88 13.66 23.08 -5.22
CA GLN A 88 14.33 24.11 -4.44
C GLN A 88 15.81 24.19 -4.82
#